data_AF-A0A3D5V0B8-F1
#
_entry.id   AF-A0A3D5V0B8-F1
#
_cell.length_a   1.000
_cell.length_b   1.000
_cell.length_c   1.000
_cell.angle_alpha   90.00
_cell.angle_beta   90.00
_cell.angle_gamma   90.00
#
_symmetry.space_group_name_H-M   'P 1'
#
loop_
_entity.id
_entity.type
_entity.pdbx_description
1 polymer ?
#
loop_
_entity_poly.entity_id
_entity_poly.type
_entity_poly.pdbx_seq_one_letter_code
_entity_poly.pdbx_strand_id
1 'polypeptide(L)'
;MRVFETVADYVAEKGNEIGVSDWLTIDQERVNLFADATGDHQWIHIDPERTQKELGMGTIAHGYLTLSLLPHLMGQISSVKSATRGINYGSDKVRFTNMV
;
A
#
# COMPACT_ATOMS: atom_id res chain seq x y z
N MET A 1 1.23 -11.04 13.77
CA MET A 1 2.46 -10.24 13.70
C MET A 1 3.63 -10.98 14.35
N ARG A 2 4.70 -11.27 13.60
CA ARG A 2 5.96 -11.86 14.08
C ARG A 2 6.89 -10.78 14.63
N VAL A 3 7.50 -11.01 15.79
CA VAL A 3 8.40 -10.02 16.42
C VAL A 3 9.82 -10.57 16.43
N PHE A 4 10.76 -9.78 15.93
CA PHE A 4 12.19 -10.08 15.90
C PHE A 4 12.91 -9.22 16.95
N GLU A 5 13.82 -9.83 17.72
CA GLU A 5 14.57 -9.07 18.74
C GLU A 5 15.60 -8.15 18.08
N THR A 6 16.33 -8.67 17.10
CA THR A 6 17.40 -7.94 16.39
C THR A 6 17.19 -7.91 14.88
N VAL A 7 17.87 -6.97 14.22
CA VAL A 7 17.96 -6.95 12.74
C VAL A 7 18.59 -8.24 12.20
N ALA A 8 19.54 -8.84 12.93
CA ALA A 8 20.16 -10.10 12.51
C ALA A 8 19.13 -11.24 12.47
N ASP A 9 18.22 -11.32 13.45
CA ASP A 9 17.13 -12.30 13.46
C ASP A 9 16.19 -12.12 12.27
N TYR A 10 15.92 -10.87 11.88
CA TYR A 10 15.11 -10.56 10.70
C TYR A 10 15.83 -10.98 9.40
N VAL A 11 17.13 -10.70 9.30
CA VAL A 11 17.95 -11.07 8.12
C VAL A 11 18.07 -12.59 7.97
N ALA A 12 18.06 -13.34 9.08
CA ALA A 12 18.10 -14.80 9.06
C ALA A 12 16.89 -15.43 8.34
N GLU A 13 15.78 -14.70 8.20
CA GLU A 13 14.58 -15.14 7.47
C GLU A 13 14.62 -14.84 5.97
N LYS A 14 15.75 -14.38 5.43
CA LYS A 14 15.86 -14.10 4.00
C LYS A 14 15.48 -15.33 3.16
N GLY A 15 14.45 -15.16 2.33
CA GLY A 15 13.94 -16.20 1.44
C GLY A 15 12.73 -16.97 2.01
N ASN A 16 12.40 -16.78 3.28
CA ASN A 16 11.22 -17.37 3.91
C ASN A 16 10.04 -16.39 3.90
N GLU A 17 8.82 -16.94 3.90
CA GLU A 17 7.62 -16.15 4.19
C GLU A 17 7.57 -15.82 5.68
N ILE A 18 7.39 -14.54 6.01
CA ILE A 18 7.35 -14.04 7.39
C ILE A 18 5.94 -13.73 7.90
N GLY A 19 4.94 -13.83 7.02
CA GLY A 19 3.51 -13.70 7.32
C GLY A 19 2.73 -12.97 6.22
N VAL A 20 1.42 -12.90 6.41
CA VAL A 20 0.45 -12.25 5.52
C VAL A 20 -0.35 -11.23 6.34
N SER A 21 -0.64 -10.07 5.74
CA SER A 21 -1.47 -9.04 6.38
C SER A 21 -2.94 -9.45 6.39
N ASP A 22 -3.75 -8.78 7.20
CA ASP A 22 -5.19 -8.89 7.06
C ASP A 22 -5.65 -8.16 5.79
N TRP A 23 -6.89 -8.44 5.35
CA TRP A 23 -7.51 -7.71 4.25
C TRP A 23 -7.74 -6.24 4.66
N LEU A 24 -7.41 -5.33 3.75
CA LEU A 24 -7.67 -3.90 3.90
C LEU A 24 -8.66 -3.45 2.82
N THR A 25 -9.83 -2.99 3.26
CA THR A 25 -10.81 -2.36 2.37
C THR A 25 -10.29 -1.00 1.88
N ILE A 26 -10.35 -0.78 0.57
CA ILE A 26 -10.09 0.52 -0.04
C ILE A 26 -11.44 1.18 -0.33
N ASP A 27 -11.76 2.20 0.46
CA ASP A 27 -12.96 3.01 0.29
C ASP A 27 -12.65 4.32 -0.45
N GLN A 28 -13.72 4.98 -0.90
CA GLN A 28 -13.61 6.23 -1.64
C GLN A 28 -13.01 7.36 -0.81
N GLU A 29 -13.22 7.36 0.52
CA GLU A 29 -12.66 8.37 1.41
C GLU A 29 -11.14 8.33 1.40
N ARG A 30 -10.53 7.14 1.52
CA ARG A 30 -9.08 6.98 1.44
C ARG A 30 -8.53 7.42 0.08
N VAL A 31 -9.23 7.10 -1.01
CA VAL A 31 -8.85 7.52 -2.37
C VAL A 31 -8.87 9.04 -2.48
N ASN A 32 -9.91 9.70 -1.97
CA ASN A 32 -10.02 11.15 -1.96
C ASN A 32 -8.93 11.82 -1.11
N LEU A 33 -8.67 11.32 0.10
CA LEU A 33 -7.60 11.84 0.95
C LEU A 33 -6.21 11.68 0.32
N PHE A 34 -5.99 10.62 -0.46
CA PHE A 34 -4.74 10.45 -1.20
C PHE A 34 -4.64 11.45 -2.36
N ALA A 35 -5.75 11.73 -3.06
CA ALA A 35 -5.80 12.78 -4.07
C ALA A 35 -5.45 14.14 -3.46
N ASP A 36 -6.03 14.49 -2.31
CA ASP A 36 -5.75 15.74 -1.60
C ASP A 36 -4.26 15.83 -1.18
N ALA A 37 -3.71 14.73 -0.65
CA ALA A 37 -2.34 14.69 -0.17
C ALA A 37 -1.29 14.77 -1.28
N THR A 38 -1.60 14.30 -2.48
CA THR A 38 -0.65 14.20 -3.61
C THR A 38 -0.90 15.23 -4.71
N GLY A 39 -2.08 15.85 -4.72
CA GLY A 39 -2.54 16.70 -5.81
C GLY A 39 -3.10 15.94 -7.01
N ASP A 40 -3.08 14.60 -7.01
CA ASP A 40 -3.60 13.78 -8.11
C ASP A 40 -5.13 13.62 -8.02
N HIS A 41 -5.82 14.58 -8.61
CA HIS A 41 -7.28 14.63 -8.72
C HIS A 41 -7.79 14.11 -10.08
N GLN A 42 -7.07 13.16 -10.70
CA GLN A 42 -7.56 12.55 -11.94
C GLN A 42 -8.95 11.94 -11.72
N TRP A 43 -9.90 12.29 -12.57
CA TRP A 43 -11.33 11.97 -12.38
C TRP A 43 -11.64 10.48 -12.22
N ILE A 44 -10.83 9.59 -12.78
CA ILE A 44 -10.98 8.14 -12.62
C ILE A 44 -10.86 7.67 -11.15
N HIS A 45 -10.27 8.51 -10.29
CA HIS A 45 -10.11 8.24 -8.86
C HIS A 45 -11.22 8.87 -8.01
N ILE A 46 -11.75 10.04 -8.40
CA ILE A 46 -12.54 10.89 -7.51
C ILE A 46 -13.95 11.24 -8.02
N ASP A 47 -14.28 10.91 -9.27
CA ASP A 47 -15.56 11.26 -9.90
C ASP A 47 -16.32 9.98 -10.32
N PRO A 48 -17.16 9.41 -9.43
CA PRO A 48 -17.93 8.22 -9.73
C PRO A 48 -18.93 8.41 -10.86
N GLU A 49 -19.55 9.58 -10.97
CA GLU A 49 -20.56 9.85 -11.99
C GLU A 49 -19.94 9.87 -13.38
N ARG A 50 -18.83 10.59 -13.53
CA ARG A 50 -18.09 10.64 -14.79
C ARG A 50 -17.49 9.28 -15.14
N THR A 51 -16.95 8.55 -14.16
CA THR A 51 -16.36 7.24 -14.39
C THR A 51 -17.38 6.23 -14.85
N GLN A 52 -18.56 6.21 -14.23
CA GLN A 52 -19.65 5.37 -14.69
C GLN A 52 -20.13 5.76 -16.10
N LYS A 53 -20.20 7.06 -16.41
CA LYS A 53 -20.65 7.56 -17.71
C LYS A 53 -19.67 7.29 -18.85
N GLU A 54 -18.38 7.50 -18.63
CA GLU A 54 -17.34 7.41 -19.67
C GLU A 54 -16.77 6.00 -19.81
N LEU A 55 -16.67 5.24 -18.71
CA LEU A 55 -16.01 3.92 -18.69
C LEU A 55 -16.94 2.77 -18.32
N GLY A 56 -18.16 3.04 -17.86
CA GLY A 56 -19.12 1.99 -17.46
C GLY A 56 -18.74 1.26 -16.16
N MET A 57 -17.85 1.83 -15.35
CA MET A 57 -17.36 1.25 -14.10
C MET A 57 -17.27 2.30 -12.99
N GLY A 58 -17.08 1.84 -11.75
CA GLY A 58 -16.78 2.72 -10.61
C GLY A 58 -15.38 3.34 -10.69
N THR A 59 -15.09 4.24 -9.78
CA THR A 59 -13.75 4.78 -9.54
C THR A 59 -12.76 3.68 -9.18
N ILE A 60 -11.48 3.92 -9.44
CA ILE A 60 -10.37 3.04 -9.07
C ILE A 60 -9.42 3.75 -8.12
N ALA A 61 -8.70 3.01 -7.30
CA ALA A 61 -7.66 3.57 -6.46
C ALA A 61 -6.47 4.07 -7.29
N HIS A 62 -5.74 5.08 -6.78
CA HIS A 62 -4.45 5.46 -7.34
C HIS A 62 -3.47 4.28 -7.22
N GLY A 63 -2.72 3.97 -8.28
CA GLY A 63 -1.67 2.95 -8.18
C GLY A 63 -0.64 3.28 -7.09
N TYR A 64 -0.30 4.57 -6.93
CA TYR A 64 0.59 5.02 -5.86
C TYR A 64 -0.04 4.95 -4.46
N LEU A 65 -1.36 5.03 -4.32
CA LEU A 65 -2.03 4.71 -3.06
C LEU A 65 -1.75 3.25 -2.70
N THR A 66 -2.00 2.31 -3.62
CA THR A 66 -1.73 0.88 -3.41
C THR A 66 -0.28 0.62 -3.00
N LEU A 67 0.69 1.23 -3.68
CA LEU A 67 2.11 1.08 -3.34
C LEU A 67 2.44 1.66 -1.95
N SER A 68 1.87 2.82 -1.61
CA SER A 68 2.10 3.50 -0.33
C SER A 68 1.56 2.74 0.89
N LEU A 69 0.71 1.73 0.69
CA LEU A 69 0.17 0.91 1.78
C LEU A 69 1.16 -0.16 2.27
N LEU A 70 2.27 -0.40 1.56
CA LEU A 70 3.27 -1.39 1.95
C LEU A 70 3.72 -1.25 3.43
N PRO A 71 4.09 -0.06 3.95
CA PRO A 71 4.47 0.06 5.36
C PRO A 71 3.34 -0.30 6.34
N HIS A 72 2.09 0.03 6.01
CA HIS A 72 0.94 -0.32 6.84
C HIS A 72 0.72 -1.84 6.89
N LEU A 73 0.71 -2.49 5.72
CA LEU A 73 0.52 -3.93 5.62
C LEU A 73 1.69 -4.71 6.23
N MET A 74 2.94 -4.28 5.98
CA MET A 74 4.13 -4.89 6.60
C MET A 74 4.13 -4.74 8.12
N GLY A 75 3.60 -3.64 8.65
CA GLY A 75 3.44 -3.42 10.09
C GLY A 75 2.48 -4.40 10.77
N GLN A 76 1.56 -5.03 10.04
CA GLN A 76 0.71 -6.11 10.55
C GLN A 76 1.45 -7.46 10.55
N ILE A 77 2.41 -7.62 9.65
CA ILE A 77 3.15 -8.87 9.44
C ILE A 77 4.28 -8.99 10.45
N SER A 78 5.12 -7.96 10.61
CA SER A 78 6.30 -8.07 11.48
C SER A 78 6.81 -6.76 12.07
N SER A 79 7.62 -6.88 13.13
CA SER A 79 8.39 -5.77 13.72
C SER A 79 9.76 -6.22 14.24
N VAL A 80 10.71 -5.30 14.32
CA VAL A 80 12.08 -5.55 14.80
C VAL A 80 12.39 -4.63 15.99
N LYS A 81 12.56 -5.18 17.19
CA LYS A 81 12.71 -4.39 18.42
C LYS A 81 13.97 -3.54 18.46
N SER A 82 15.10 -4.05 17.94
CA SER A 82 16.34 -3.28 17.92
C SER A 82 16.33 -2.10 16.94
N ALA A 83 15.31 -1.98 16.07
CA ALA A 83 15.18 -0.90 15.11
C ALA A 83 14.30 0.23 15.66
N THR A 84 14.82 1.46 15.66
CA THR A 84 14.09 2.65 16.16
C THR A 84 13.43 3.47 15.04
N ARG A 85 13.93 3.34 13.82
CA ARG A 85 13.46 4.01 12.60
C ARG A 85 13.65 3.08 11.41
N GLY A 86 12.72 3.17 10.46
CA GLY A 86 12.85 2.59 9.12
C GLY A 86 12.64 3.70 8.09
N ILE A 87 13.38 3.64 6.99
CA ILE A 87 13.23 4.54 5.85
C ILE A 87 12.91 3.71 4.61
N ASN A 88 11.99 4.21 3.78
CA ASN A 88 11.82 3.66 2.44
C ASN A 88 13.03 4.09 1.60
N TYR A 89 13.96 3.17 1.33
CA TYR A 89 15.12 3.43 0.48
C TYR A 89 14.71 3.64 -0.98
N GLY A 90 13.67 2.93 -1.42
CA GLY A 90 13.18 2.95 -2.79
C GLY A 90 12.56 1.61 -3.16
N SER A 91 12.30 1.45 -4.45
CA SER A 91 11.83 0.20 -5.04
C SER A 91 12.60 -0.03 -6.33
N ASP A 92 12.87 -1.30 -6.64
CA ASP A 92 13.47 -1.67 -7.93
C ASP A 92 12.39 -1.61 -9.03
N LYS A 93 11.83 -2.76 -9.41
CA LYS A 93 10.82 -2.85 -10.46
C LYS A 93 9.42 -2.95 -9.86
N VAL A 94 8.61 -1.90 -10.03
CA VAL A 94 7.17 -1.89 -9.66
C VAL A 94 6.31 -1.89 -10.93
N ARG A 95 5.24 -2.67 -10.95
CA ARG A 95 4.23 -2.72 -12.02
C ARG A 95 2.84 -2.88 -11.41
N PHE A 96 1.87 -2.16 -11.96
CA PHE A 96 0.45 -2.31 -11.63
C PHE A 96 -0.21 -3.08 -12.77
N THR A 97 -0.49 -4.37 -12.54
CA THR A 97 -1.00 -5.28 -13.59
C THR A 97 -2.52 -5.33 -13.66
N ASN A 98 -3.21 -4.82 -12.64
CA ASN A 98 -4.65 -4.67 -12.62
C ASN A 98 -5.04 -3.44 -11.78
N MET A 99 -6.24 -2.93 -12.03
CA MET A 99 -6.84 -1.88 -11.21
C MET A 99 -7.34 -2.44 -9.87
N VAL A 100 -7.36 -1.59 -8.85
CA VAL A 100 -7.91 -1.85 -7.51
C VAL A 100 -9.14 -0.96 -7.32
#